data_AF-A0A9E2P8E4-F1
#
_entry.id   AF-A0A9E2P8E4-F1
#
_cell.length_a   1.000
_cell.length_b   1.000
_cell.length_c   1.000
_cell.angle_alpha   90.00
_cell.angle_beta   90.00
_cell.angle_gamma   90.00
#
_symmetry.space_group_name_H-M   'P 1'
#
loop_
_entity.id
_entity.type
_entity.pdbx_description
1 polymer ?
#
loop_
_entity_poly.entity_id
_entity_poly.type
_entity_poly.pdbx_seq_one_letter_code
_entity_poly.pdbx_strand_id
1 'polypeptide(L)'
;MPTQSIKLTERSVAEIKPTGHDYKVFDTQLPGFHVRVQPTGRKSYSVFYRNGDGRQRTVTLGRVELIKAEQARVQARQLLVDVQNGSDPSQARRDRRAVVSVSDLWEDYLTLYARLRKKASSVKNDEVLWRLHLQPAFGQHRVDAIKLRDLTVFHSSMGDRKGAANRALALLSKMMSLAVEWELRSDNPCKRVVRFPENRKERFL
;
A
#
# COMPACT_ATOMS: atom_id res chain seq x y z
N MET A 1 27.40 10.16 16.39
CA MET A 1 26.89 10.12 17.77
C MET A 1 27.03 8.70 18.28
N PRO A 2 27.72 8.45 19.39
CA PRO A 2 27.97 7.09 19.87
C PRO A 2 26.64 6.38 20.13
N THR A 3 26.52 5.18 19.57
CA THR A 3 25.36 4.31 19.76
C THR A 3 25.35 3.81 21.19
N GLN A 4 24.63 4.50 22.07
CA GLN A 4 24.56 4.10 23.48
C GLN A 4 23.76 2.79 23.59
N SER A 5 24.43 1.75 24.07
CA SER A 5 23.85 0.43 24.31
C SER A 5 23.73 0.18 25.81
N ILE A 6 22.52 -0.06 26.30
CA ILE A 6 22.24 -0.42 27.70
C ILE A 6 21.21 -1.56 27.74
N LYS A 7 21.12 -2.27 28.86
CA LYS A 7 20.00 -3.22 29.05
C LYS A 7 18.71 -2.43 29.28
N LEU A 8 17.77 -2.46 28.33
CA LEU A 8 16.52 -1.73 28.42
C LEU A 8 15.57 -2.40 29.41
N THR A 9 15.58 -1.91 30.64
CA THR A 9 14.57 -2.16 31.68
C THR A 9 13.67 -0.96 31.84
N GLU A 10 12.48 -1.12 32.45
CA GLU A 10 11.56 0.01 32.72
C GLU A 10 12.28 1.16 33.45
N ARG A 11 13.11 0.82 34.44
CA ARG A 11 13.90 1.77 35.21
C ARG A 11 14.90 2.53 34.34
N SER A 12 15.71 1.81 33.56
CA SER A 12 16.67 2.43 32.65
C SER A 12 16.00 3.29 31.58
N VAL A 13 14.82 2.89 31.09
CA VAL A 13 14.10 3.64 30.04
C VAL A 13 13.48 4.92 30.62
N ALA A 14 13.05 4.90 31.88
CA ALA A 14 12.58 6.09 32.59
C ALA A 14 13.70 7.13 32.73
N GLU A 15 14.93 6.70 33.05
CA GLU A 15 16.10 7.56 33.26
C GLU A 15 16.62 8.24 31.97
N ILE A 16 16.27 7.71 30.79
CA ILE A 16 16.65 8.29 29.50
C ILE A 16 16.03 9.70 29.34
N LYS A 17 16.84 10.74 29.21
CA LYS A 17 16.37 12.13 29.08
C LYS A 17 16.27 12.57 27.61
N PRO A 18 15.25 13.32 27.20
CA PRO A 18 15.25 13.90 25.87
C PRO A 18 16.44 14.84 25.70
N THR A 19 17.16 14.66 24.60
CA THR A 19 18.05 15.68 24.03
C THR A 19 17.23 16.39 22.95
N GLY A 20 17.42 17.67 22.69
CA GLY A 20 16.63 18.45 21.72
C GLY A 20 16.61 17.95 20.26
N HIS A 21 17.14 16.75 19.99
CA HIS A 21 17.16 16.04 18.71
C HIS A 21 16.74 14.57 18.91
N ASP A 22 16.20 13.95 17.86
CA ASP A 22 15.85 12.53 17.84
C ASP A 22 17.09 11.65 18.02
N TYR A 23 17.07 10.73 18.98
CA TYR A 23 18.15 9.75 19.17
C TYR A 23 17.63 8.37 19.59
N LYS A 24 18.54 7.39 19.55
CA LYS A 24 18.23 5.95 19.73
C LYS A 24 19.15 5.36 20.80
N VAL A 25 18.56 4.62 21.73
CA VAL A 25 19.28 3.86 22.76
C VAL A 25 19.00 2.38 22.53
N PHE A 26 20.05 1.60 22.30
CA PHE A 26 19.95 0.20 21.90
C PHE A 26 19.97 -0.73 23.11
N ASP A 27 19.24 -1.84 22.98
CA ASP A 27 19.27 -2.93 23.96
C ASP A 27 20.52 -3.78 23.79
N THR A 28 21.15 -4.16 24.91
CA THR A 28 22.28 -5.09 24.89
C THR A 28 21.87 -6.55 24.73
N GLN A 29 20.61 -6.91 24.98
CA GLN A 29 20.14 -8.30 24.94
C GLN A 29 19.48 -8.70 23.62
N LEU A 30 19.05 -7.73 22.80
CA LEU A 30 18.41 -7.99 21.52
C LEU A 30 18.93 -7.02 20.45
N PRO A 31 19.78 -7.50 19.51
CA PRO A 31 20.29 -6.67 18.42
C PRO A 31 19.16 -6.02 17.61
N GLY A 32 19.30 -4.72 17.33
CA GLY A 32 18.32 -3.95 16.58
C GLY A 32 17.13 -3.43 17.40
N PHE A 33 16.86 -3.99 18.59
CA PHE A 33 15.85 -3.47 19.51
C PHE A 33 16.38 -2.21 20.21
N HIS A 34 15.59 -1.15 20.19
CA HIS A 34 15.99 0.15 20.72
C HIS A 34 14.79 0.99 21.15
N VAL A 35 15.04 1.96 22.03
CA VAL A 35 14.11 3.05 22.31
C VAL A 35 14.47 4.24 21.45
N ARG A 36 13.50 4.76 20.69
CA ARG A 36 13.59 6.06 20.03
C ARG A 36 13.06 7.12 20.98
N VAL A 37 13.85 8.17 21.20
CA VAL A 37 13.52 9.34 22.01
C VAL A 37 13.36 10.52 21.08
N GLN A 38 12.20 11.17 21.11
CA GLN A 38 11.93 12.39 20.35
C GLN A 38 12.35 13.64 21.14
N PRO A 39 12.64 14.79 20.48
CA PRO A 39 12.89 16.08 21.13
C PRO A 39 11.81 16.47 22.13
N THR A 40 10.57 16.07 21.84
CA THR A 40 9.39 16.34 22.67
C THR A 40 9.31 15.51 23.95
N GLY A 41 10.25 14.58 24.18
CA GLY A 41 10.23 13.66 25.33
C GLY A 41 9.49 12.35 25.09
N ARG A 42 8.78 12.19 23.97
CA ARG A 42 8.08 10.95 23.63
C ARG A 42 9.08 9.82 23.38
N LYS A 43 8.85 8.68 24.03
CA LYS A 43 9.67 7.47 23.90
C LYS A 43 8.86 6.33 23.28
N SER A 44 9.46 5.58 22.36
CA SER A 44 8.82 4.41 21.75
C SER A 44 9.81 3.28 21.53
N TYR A 45 9.38 2.07 21.83
CA TYR A 45 10.13 0.86 21.53
C TYR A 45 10.04 0.56 20.04
N SER A 46 11.18 0.32 19.42
CA SER A 46 11.31 0.03 18.00
C SER A 46 12.35 -1.06 17.78
N VAL A 47 12.24 -1.77 16.65
CA VAL A 47 13.22 -2.79 16.27
C VAL A 47 13.65 -2.60 14.82
N PHE A 48 14.95 -2.68 14.58
CA PHE A 48 15.52 -2.79 13.24
C PHE A 48 15.55 -4.25 12.81
N TYR A 49 15.18 -4.48 11.56
CA TYR A 49 15.41 -5.75 10.89
C TYR A 49 15.80 -5.51 9.44
N ARG A 50 16.37 -6.53 8.81
CA ARG A 50 16.54 -6.56 7.36
C ARG A 50 15.43 -7.44 6.78
N ASN A 51 14.73 -6.93 5.79
CA ASN A 51 13.73 -7.74 5.08
C ASN A 51 14.40 -8.70 4.08
N GLY A 52 13.62 -9.58 3.46
CA GLY A 52 14.11 -10.54 2.45
C GLY A 52 14.82 -9.88 1.25
N ASP A 53 14.53 -8.61 0.95
CA ASP A 53 15.20 -7.82 -0.10
C ASP A 53 16.54 -7.19 0.37
N GLY A 54 17.01 -7.51 1.57
CA GLY A 54 18.23 -6.96 2.15
C GLY A 54 18.13 -5.51 2.65
N ARG A 55 16.94 -4.88 2.58
CA ARG A 55 16.74 -3.50 3.03
C ARG A 55 16.52 -3.45 4.54
N GLN A 56 17.22 -2.54 5.21
CA GLN A 56 17.01 -2.27 6.63
C GLN A 56 15.71 -1.47 6.82
N ARG A 57 14.82 -1.99 7.66
CA ARG A 57 13.56 -1.34 8.05
C ARG A 57 13.49 -1.20 9.56
N THR A 58 12.64 -0.28 10.01
CA THR A 58 12.32 -0.07 11.43
C THR A 58 10.83 -0.24 11.63
N VAL A 59 10.45 -1.02 12.64
CA VAL A 59 9.06 -1.12 13.10
C VAL A 59 8.97 -0.62 14.53
N THR A 60 8.02 0.29 14.76
CA THR A 60 7.64 0.74 16.11
C THR A 60 6.68 -0.29 16.71
N LEU A 61 7.05 -0.84 17.87
CA LEU A 61 6.29 -1.84 18.60
C LEU A 61 5.24 -1.19 19.49
N GLY A 62 5.58 -0.06 20.11
CA GLY A 62 4.64 0.73 20.91
C GLY A 62 5.31 1.83 21.72
N ARG A 63 4.49 2.66 22.36
CA ARG A 63 4.96 3.73 23.24
C ARG A 63 5.38 3.16 24.59
N VAL A 64 6.39 3.77 25.21
CA VAL A 64 6.89 3.34 26.53
C VAL A 64 5.80 3.40 27.60
N GLU A 65 4.85 4.33 27.47
CA GLU A 65 3.69 4.47 28.38
C GLU A 65 2.68 3.32 28.28
N LEU A 66 2.64 2.61 27.15
CA LEU A 66 1.60 1.63 26.84
C LEU A 66 2.09 0.19 26.92
N ILE A 67 3.38 -0.06 26.75
CA ILE A 67 3.95 -1.40 26.77
C ILE A 67 5.20 -1.45 27.64
N LYS A 68 5.37 -2.54 28.38
CA LYS A 68 6.56 -2.77 29.22
C LYS A 68 7.77 -3.13 28.38
N ALA A 69 8.98 -2.81 28.86
CA ALA A 69 10.23 -3.11 28.16
C ALA A 69 10.38 -4.60 27.83
N GLU A 70 10.02 -5.48 28.77
CA GLU A 70 10.09 -6.93 28.59
C GLU A 70 9.09 -7.42 27.52
N GLN A 71 7.85 -6.92 27.58
CA GLN A 71 6.81 -7.25 26.59
C GLN A 71 7.20 -6.76 25.19
N ALA A 72 7.76 -5.56 25.09
CA ALA A 72 8.29 -5.02 23.85
C ALA A 72 9.45 -5.87 23.31
N ARG A 73 10.33 -6.38 24.18
CA ARG A 73 11.44 -7.27 23.80
C ARG A 73 10.92 -8.62 23.27
N VAL A 74 9.90 -9.20 23.91
CA VAL A 74 9.25 -10.43 23.42
C VAL A 74 8.63 -10.22 22.05
N GLN A 75 7.88 -9.12 21.85
CA GLN A 75 7.30 -8.78 20.54
C GLN A 75 8.38 -8.53 19.48
N ALA A 76 9.49 -7.90 19.85
CA ALA A 76 10.63 -7.69 18.96
C ALA A 76 11.26 -9.02 18.52
N ARG A 77 11.45 -9.97 19.44
CA ARG A 77 11.95 -11.32 19.12
C ARG A 77 11.02 -12.06 18.17
N GLN A 78 9.72 -12.07 18.47
CA GLN A 78 8.74 -12.71 17.61
C GLN A 78 8.77 -12.11 16.20
N LEU A 79 8.81 -10.78 16.12
CA LEU A 79 8.89 -10.08 14.84
C LEU A 79 10.15 -10.43 14.04
N LEU A 80 11.30 -10.60 14.70
CA LEU A 80 12.54 -11.02 14.04
C LEU A 80 12.46 -12.47 13.53
N VAL A 81 11.83 -13.37 14.32
CA VAL A 81 11.57 -14.76 13.90
C VAL A 81 10.63 -14.78 12.68
N ASP A 82 9.56 -13.99 12.70
CA ASP A 82 8.60 -13.92 11.60
C ASP A 82 9.28 -13.41 10.31
N VAL A 83 10.11 -12.36 10.42
CA VAL A 83 10.91 -11.84 9.31
C VAL A 83 11.88 -12.89 8.76
N GLN A 84 12.54 -13.65 9.64
CA GLN A 84 13.46 -14.71 9.25
C GLN A 84 12.73 -15.87 8.54
N ASN A 85 11.49 -16.15 8.96
CA ASN A 85 10.60 -17.12 8.32
C ASN A 85 9.92 -16.59 7.04
N GLY A 86 10.35 -15.44 6.52
CA GLY A 86 9.84 -14.85 5.28
C GLY A 86 8.56 -14.02 5.42
N SER A 87 8.02 -13.87 6.63
CA SER A 87 6.88 -12.99 6.90
C SER A 87 7.38 -11.57 7.20
N ASP A 88 7.50 -10.70 6.19
CA ASP A 88 7.80 -9.28 6.39
C ASP A 88 6.54 -8.57 7.00
N PRO A 89 6.56 -8.15 8.28
CA PRO A 89 5.39 -7.55 8.95
C PRO A 89 5.07 -6.15 8.43
N SER A 90 6.01 -5.48 7.76
CA SER A 90 5.74 -4.22 7.06
C SER A 90 5.04 -4.44 5.72
N GLN A 91 5.28 -5.61 5.10
CA GLN A 91 4.52 -6.10 3.97
C GLN A 91 3.14 -6.55 4.45
N ALA A 92 3.04 -7.35 5.52
CA ALA A 92 1.76 -7.75 6.13
C ALA A 92 0.90 -6.57 6.63
N ARG A 93 1.48 -5.46 7.10
CA ARG A 93 0.73 -4.22 7.44
C ARG A 93 0.29 -3.41 6.22
N ARG A 94 1.03 -3.48 5.10
CA ARG A 94 0.59 -2.94 3.79
C ARG A 94 -0.49 -3.84 3.17
N ASP A 95 -0.29 -5.15 3.22
CA ASP A 95 -1.19 -6.18 2.74
C ASP A 95 -2.50 -6.17 3.54
N ARG A 96 -2.47 -5.96 4.86
CA ARG A 96 -3.69 -5.77 5.68
C ARG A 96 -4.46 -4.47 5.41
N ARG A 97 -3.86 -3.46 4.75
CA ARG A 97 -4.54 -2.19 4.42
C ARG A 97 -5.15 -2.15 3.01
N ALA A 98 -4.84 -3.09 2.11
CA ALA A 98 -5.32 -3.06 0.72
C ALA A 98 -5.45 -4.47 0.08
N VAL A 99 -6.33 -5.32 0.62
CA VAL A 99 -6.79 -6.57 -0.04
C VAL A 99 -8.02 -6.32 -0.91
N VAL A 100 -8.22 -5.11 -1.42
CA VAL A 100 -9.35 -4.83 -2.31
C VAL A 100 -8.94 -5.31 -3.71
N SER A 101 -9.65 -6.32 -4.22
CA SER A 101 -9.47 -6.77 -5.59
C SER A 101 -10.06 -5.74 -6.56
N VAL A 102 -9.67 -5.80 -7.83
CA VAL A 102 -10.30 -4.94 -8.85
C VAL A 102 -11.79 -5.29 -9.02
N SER A 103 -12.21 -6.53 -8.71
CA SER A 103 -13.63 -6.90 -8.69
C SER A 103 -14.40 -6.24 -7.55
N ASP A 104 -13.81 -6.15 -6.36
CA ASP A 104 -14.43 -5.42 -5.24
C ASP A 104 -14.54 -3.92 -5.56
N LEU A 105 -13.46 -3.35 -6.14
CA LEU A 105 -13.46 -1.96 -6.62
C LEU A 105 -14.53 -1.72 -7.70
N TRP A 106 -14.85 -2.73 -8.51
CA TRP A 106 -15.91 -2.65 -9.50
C TRP A 106 -17.29 -2.56 -8.86
N GLU A 107 -17.57 -3.36 -7.83
CA GLU A 107 -18.83 -3.30 -7.09
C GLU A 107 -19.00 -1.95 -6.39
N ASP A 108 -17.91 -1.43 -5.79
CA ASP A 108 -17.88 -0.09 -5.21
C ASP A 108 -18.08 0.99 -6.27
N TYR A 109 -17.43 0.87 -7.44
CA TYR A 109 -17.64 1.76 -8.58
C TYR A 109 -19.12 1.81 -9.00
N LEU A 110 -19.78 0.66 -9.10
CA LEU A 110 -21.18 0.59 -9.49
C LEU A 110 -22.08 1.26 -8.45
N THR A 111 -21.87 0.94 -7.17
CA THR A 111 -22.76 1.30 -6.06
C THR A 111 -22.55 2.75 -5.61
N LEU A 112 -21.30 3.17 -5.41
CA LEU A 112 -20.94 4.46 -4.83
C LEU A 112 -20.80 5.57 -5.88
N TYR A 113 -20.66 5.22 -7.16
CA TYR A 113 -20.43 6.20 -8.23
C TYR A 113 -21.38 6.05 -9.43
N ALA A 114 -21.33 4.93 -10.14
CA ALA A 114 -21.90 4.83 -11.48
C ALA A 114 -23.42 4.93 -11.47
N ARG A 115 -24.11 4.15 -10.63
CA ARG A 115 -25.57 4.15 -10.54
C ARG A 115 -26.15 5.45 -9.98
N LEU A 116 -25.38 6.19 -9.19
CA LEU A 116 -25.79 7.47 -8.61
C LEU A 116 -25.59 8.66 -9.55
N ARG A 117 -24.61 8.59 -10.46
CA ARG A 117 -24.15 9.76 -11.23
C ARG A 117 -24.25 9.60 -12.75
N LYS A 118 -24.31 8.37 -13.28
CA LYS A 118 -24.32 8.12 -14.72
C LYS A 118 -25.72 7.72 -15.19
N LYS A 119 -26.03 8.04 -16.45
CA LYS A 119 -27.24 7.54 -17.13
C LYS A 119 -27.20 6.02 -17.19
N ALA A 120 -28.36 5.37 -17.05
CA ALA A 120 -28.48 3.90 -17.08
C ALA A 120 -27.86 3.27 -18.35
N SER A 121 -28.02 3.90 -19.51
CA SER A 121 -27.40 3.44 -20.76
C SER A 121 -25.87 3.47 -20.72
N SER A 122 -25.27 4.44 -20.02
CA SER A 122 -23.82 4.49 -19.84
C SER A 122 -23.33 3.43 -18.84
N VAL A 123 -24.11 3.13 -17.79
CA VAL A 123 -23.77 2.06 -16.84
C VAL A 123 -23.77 0.70 -17.54
N LYS A 124 -24.78 0.43 -18.38
CA LYS A 124 -24.81 -0.79 -19.21
C LYS A 124 -23.59 -0.93 -20.11
N ASN A 125 -23.13 0.15 -20.73
CA ASN A 125 -21.91 0.12 -21.54
C ASN A 125 -20.66 -0.17 -20.70
N ASP A 126 -20.58 0.38 -19.49
CA ASP A 126 -19.48 0.07 -18.57
C ASP A 126 -19.49 -1.40 -18.16
N GLU A 127 -20.66 -1.96 -17.83
CA GLU A 127 -20.83 -3.38 -17.47
C GLU A 127 -20.37 -4.32 -18.60
N VAL A 128 -20.65 -3.95 -19.85
CA VAL A 128 -20.17 -4.71 -21.03
C VAL A 128 -18.65 -4.65 -21.14
N LEU A 129 -18.04 -3.46 -21.01
CA LEU A 129 -16.58 -3.31 -21.04
C LEU A 129 -15.89 -4.06 -19.88
N TRP A 130 -16.49 -4.02 -18.70
CA TRP A 130 -16.04 -4.75 -17.53
C TRP A 130 -16.01 -6.25 -17.81
N ARG A 131 -17.17 -6.85 -18.12
CA ARG A 131 -17.34 -8.29 -18.31
C ARG A 131 -16.48 -8.84 -19.45
N LEU A 132 -16.37 -8.12 -20.57
CA LEU A 132 -15.68 -8.62 -21.76
C LEU A 132 -14.16 -8.43 -21.73
N HIS A 133 -13.66 -7.43 -20.99
CA HIS A 133 -12.26 -7.02 -21.11
C HIS A 133 -11.55 -6.88 -19.76
N LEU A 134 -12.13 -6.14 -18.81
CA LEU A 134 -11.42 -5.80 -17.57
C LEU A 134 -11.49 -6.91 -16.53
N GLN A 135 -12.65 -7.56 -16.36
CA GLN A 135 -12.82 -8.63 -15.38
C GLN A 135 -11.91 -9.83 -15.67
N PRO A 136 -11.83 -10.36 -16.91
CA PRO A 136 -10.94 -11.49 -17.20
C PRO A 136 -9.46 -11.14 -17.04
N ALA A 137 -9.08 -9.90 -17.34
CA ALA A 137 -7.69 -9.46 -17.29
C ALA A 137 -7.23 -9.08 -15.88
N PHE A 138 -8.07 -8.37 -15.13
CA PHE A 138 -7.67 -7.70 -13.88
C PHE A 138 -8.56 -8.01 -12.69
N GLY A 139 -9.70 -8.67 -12.85
CA GLY A 139 -10.70 -8.82 -11.78
C GLY A 139 -10.14 -9.42 -10.48
N GLN A 140 -9.26 -10.41 -10.58
CA GLN A 140 -8.63 -11.08 -9.44
C GLN A 140 -7.35 -10.39 -8.94
N HIS A 141 -6.87 -9.36 -9.65
CA HIS A 141 -5.69 -8.63 -9.25
C HIS A 141 -6.04 -7.69 -8.10
N ARG A 142 -5.05 -7.40 -7.25
CA ARG A 142 -5.17 -6.37 -6.22
C ARG A 142 -5.08 -4.99 -6.86
N VAL A 143 -5.87 -4.05 -6.34
CA VAL A 143 -5.92 -2.67 -6.84
C VAL A 143 -4.55 -1.99 -6.73
N ASP A 144 -3.78 -2.23 -5.66
CA ASP A 144 -2.45 -1.66 -5.43
C ASP A 144 -1.34 -2.30 -6.29
N ALA A 145 -1.54 -3.54 -6.72
CA ALA A 145 -0.56 -4.33 -7.46
C ALA A 145 -0.54 -4.03 -8.97
N ILE A 146 -1.60 -3.44 -9.53
CA ILE A 146 -1.66 -3.09 -10.97
C ILE A 146 -0.61 -2.03 -11.31
N LYS A 147 0.34 -2.39 -12.19
CA LYS A 147 1.42 -1.52 -12.66
C LYS A 147 1.18 -1.09 -14.12
N LEU A 148 1.91 -0.04 -14.52
CA LEU A 148 1.89 0.47 -15.90
C LEU A 148 2.21 -0.60 -16.96
N ARG A 149 3.13 -1.52 -16.66
CA ARG A 149 3.52 -2.59 -17.60
C ARG A 149 2.34 -3.50 -17.92
N ASP A 150 1.58 -3.91 -16.91
CA ASP A 150 0.42 -4.80 -17.07
C ASP A 150 -0.65 -4.15 -17.95
N LEU A 151 -0.88 -2.85 -17.73
CA LEU A 151 -1.81 -2.05 -18.53
C LEU A 151 -1.37 -1.89 -19.98
N THR A 152 -0.06 -1.69 -20.21
CA THR A 152 0.51 -1.53 -21.55
C THR A 152 0.41 -2.83 -22.34
N VAL A 153 0.70 -3.97 -21.69
CA VAL A 153 0.56 -5.30 -22.31
C VAL A 153 -0.90 -5.59 -22.64
N PHE A 154 -1.82 -5.37 -21.70
CA PHE A 154 -3.25 -5.54 -21.93
C PHE A 154 -3.76 -4.66 -23.08
N HIS A 155 -3.45 -3.36 -23.06
CA HIS A 155 -3.90 -2.43 -24.09
C HIS A 155 -3.35 -2.81 -25.47
N SER A 156 -2.08 -3.21 -25.54
CA SER A 156 -1.45 -3.70 -26.78
C SER A 156 -2.09 -4.99 -27.29
N SER A 157 -2.46 -5.93 -26.41
CA SER A 157 -3.13 -7.18 -26.81
C SER A 157 -4.51 -6.98 -27.43
N MET A 158 -5.11 -5.80 -27.25
CA MET A 158 -6.39 -5.43 -27.86
C MET A 158 -6.20 -4.60 -29.16
N GLY A 159 -5.02 -4.64 -29.77
CA GLY A 159 -4.67 -3.84 -30.95
C GLY A 159 -5.61 -3.97 -32.16
N ASP A 160 -6.23 -5.13 -32.35
CA ASP A 160 -7.23 -5.36 -33.43
C ASP A 160 -8.56 -4.63 -33.16
N ARG A 161 -8.80 -4.26 -31.90
CA ARG A 161 -10.04 -3.66 -31.40
C ARG A 161 -9.76 -2.33 -30.71
N LYS A 162 -9.01 -1.45 -31.39
CA LYS A 162 -8.49 -0.16 -30.88
C LYS A 162 -9.51 0.67 -30.09
N GLY A 163 -10.71 0.84 -30.62
CA GLY A 163 -11.77 1.61 -29.96
C GLY A 163 -12.27 0.97 -28.65
N ALA A 164 -12.38 -0.36 -28.61
CA ALA A 164 -12.73 -1.08 -27.39
C ALA A 164 -11.60 -1.03 -26.36
N ALA A 165 -10.34 -1.15 -26.81
CA ALA A 165 -9.16 -1.02 -25.96
C ALA A 165 -9.09 0.33 -25.26
N ASN A 166 -9.28 1.42 -26.02
CA ASN A 166 -9.29 2.78 -25.47
C ASN A 166 -10.44 3.00 -24.48
N ARG A 167 -11.64 2.49 -24.77
CA ARG A 167 -12.79 2.59 -23.86
C ARG A 167 -12.61 1.78 -22.58
N ALA A 168 -12.08 0.56 -22.67
CA ALA A 168 -11.77 -0.27 -21.52
C ALA A 168 -10.69 0.40 -20.64
N LEU A 169 -9.63 0.93 -21.25
CA LEU A 169 -8.60 1.69 -20.53
C LEU A 169 -9.17 2.96 -19.89
N ALA A 170 -10.09 3.66 -20.55
CA ALA A 170 -10.75 4.83 -19.98
C ALA A 170 -11.62 4.49 -18.75
N LEU A 171 -12.37 3.39 -18.82
CA LEU A 171 -13.15 2.88 -17.69
C LEU A 171 -12.24 2.50 -16.51
N LEU A 172 -11.20 1.70 -16.78
CA LEU A 172 -10.24 1.30 -15.74
C LEU A 172 -9.53 2.52 -15.14
N SER A 173 -9.17 3.51 -15.98
CA SER A 173 -8.61 4.77 -15.51
C SER A 173 -9.56 5.54 -14.61
N LYS A 174 -10.87 5.49 -14.85
CA LYS A 174 -11.85 6.12 -13.96
C LYS A 174 -11.95 5.37 -12.63
N MET A 175 -12.03 4.04 -12.66
CA MET A 175 -12.03 3.19 -11.45
C MET A 175 -10.77 3.44 -10.61
N MET A 176 -9.59 3.45 -11.22
CA MET A 176 -8.33 3.71 -10.52
C MET A 176 -8.23 5.13 -9.96
N SER A 177 -8.90 6.12 -10.57
CA SER A 177 -8.96 7.47 -10.00
C SER A 177 -9.84 7.51 -8.75
N LEU A 178 -10.96 6.78 -8.74
CA LEU A 178 -11.81 6.63 -7.55
C LEU A 178 -11.10 5.84 -6.46
N ALA A 179 -10.32 4.81 -6.83
CA ALA A 179 -9.48 4.09 -5.89
C ALA A 179 -8.43 4.99 -5.21
N VAL A 180 -7.93 6.04 -5.89
CA VAL A 180 -7.08 7.06 -5.25
C VAL A 180 -7.88 7.93 -4.30
N GLU A 181 -9.08 8.37 -4.71
CA GLU A 181 -9.99 9.18 -3.89
C GLU A 181 -10.46 8.43 -2.62
N TRP A 182 -10.65 7.12 -2.72
CA TRP A 182 -11.02 6.23 -1.61
C TRP A 182 -9.82 5.66 -0.85
N GLU A 183 -8.62 6.20 -1.09
CA GLU A 183 -7.38 5.83 -0.40
C GLU A 183 -6.98 4.35 -0.54
N LEU A 184 -7.51 3.64 -1.54
CA LEU A 184 -7.18 2.25 -1.86
C LEU A 184 -5.86 2.12 -2.61
N ARG A 185 -5.40 3.20 -3.26
CA ARG A 185 -4.08 3.28 -3.90
C ARG A 185 -3.56 4.72 -3.96
N SER A 186 -2.25 4.90 -4.13
CA SER A 186 -1.59 6.22 -4.08
C SER A 186 -1.64 7.03 -5.37
N ASP A 187 -1.73 6.38 -6.53
CA ASP A 187 -1.59 7.02 -7.85
C ASP A 187 -2.50 6.34 -8.88
N ASN A 188 -2.69 6.94 -10.06
CA ASN A 188 -3.41 6.26 -11.16
C ASN A 188 -2.45 5.88 -12.30
N PRO A 189 -2.14 4.58 -12.47
CA PRO A 189 -1.17 4.10 -13.45
C PRO A 189 -1.70 4.17 -14.89
N CYS A 190 -3.03 4.19 -15.08
CA CYS A 190 -3.65 4.24 -16.41
C CYS A 190 -3.38 5.55 -17.15
N LYS A 191 -3.11 6.64 -16.43
CA LYS A 191 -2.83 7.96 -17.02
C LYS A 191 -1.58 7.98 -17.90
N ARG A 192 -0.67 7.02 -17.71
CA ARG A 192 0.62 6.94 -18.43
C ARG A 192 0.56 6.01 -19.65
N VAL A 193 -0.56 5.34 -19.89
CA VAL A 193 -0.71 4.43 -21.03
C VAL A 193 -1.03 5.24 -22.29
N VAL A 194 -0.25 5.04 -23.35
CA VAL A 194 -0.47 5.68 -24.65
C VAL A 194 -1.66 5.01 -25.32
N ARG A 195 -2.67 5.81 -25.72
CA ARG A 195 -3.88 5.32 -26.38
C ARG A 195 -3.66 5.07 -27.86
N PHE A 196 -4.45 4.19 -28.45
CA PHE A 196 -4.48 4.03 -29.90
C PHE A 196 -5.07 5.29 -30.57
N PRO A 197 -4.62 5.66 -31.78
CA PRO A 197 -5.20 6.77 -32.51
C PRO A 197 -6.68 6.52 -32.81
N GLU A 198 -7.51 7.54 -32.58
CA GLU A 198 -8.93 7.53 -32.92
C GLU A 198 -9.22 8.58 -33.99
N ASN A 199 -9.84 8.14 -35.09
CA ASN A 199 -10.42 9.06 -36.06
C ASN A 199 -11.70 9.63 -35.45
N ARG A 200 -11.72 10.94 -35.22
CA ARG A 200 -12.91 11.66 -34.72
C ARG A 200 -14.03 11.45 -35.75
N LYS A 201 -15.03 10.64 -35.41
CA LYS A 201 -16.23 10.52 -36.25
C LYS A 201 -17.05 11.78 -36.03
N GLU A 202 -17.12 12.64 -37.05
CA GLU A 202 -18.04 13.78 -37.06
C GLU A 202 -19.46 13.24 -36.87
N ARG A 203 -20.14 13.75 -35.85
CA ARG A 203 -21.51 13.37 -35.53
C ARG A 203 -22.41 14.40 -36.22
N PHE A 204 -22.96 14.04 -37.37
CA PHE A 204 -24.06 14.79 -37.98
C PHE A 204 -25.26 14.68 -37.03
N LEU A 205 -25.81 15.84 -36.67
CA LEU A 205 -26.86 16.02 -35.66
C LEU A 205 -28.20 16.22 -36.36
#